data_AF-A0A955IHN0-F1
#
_entry.id   AF-A0A955IHN0-F1
#
_cell.length_a   1.000
_cell.length_b   1.000
_cell.length_c   1.000
_cell.angle_alpha   90.00
_cell.angle_beta   90.00
_cell.angle_gamma   90.00
#
_symmetry.space_group_name_H-M   'P 1'
#
loop_
_entity.id
_entity.type
_entity.pdbx_description
1 polymer ?
#
loop_
_entity_poly.entity_id
_entity_poly.type
_entity_poly.pdbx_seq_one_letter_code
_entity_poly.pdbx_strand_id
1 'polypeptide(L)'
;MLATAPDPAALAPANSGAVAPAARRTHRPRKGRLPGRPTRVAALIITILFVSVADLILTLTFLTSVGMAEANPLARMVFASNSVGTVVAFKLALTAVSGLFLWVARRTSVGECGAWAGALLMLWLLVRWYAYIDQSHVFTTVLNDPAPYHHTDSRWVAIVE
;
A
#
# COMPACT_ATOMS: atom_id res chain seq x y z
N MET A 1 -70.77 15.14 -45.89
CA MET A 1 -71.65 15.69 -44.85
C MET A 1 -70.83 16.02 -43.62
N LEU A 2 -70.69 17.33 -43.38
CA LEU A 2 -70.26 18.09 -42.21
C LEU A 2 -69.23 17.52 -41.22
N ALA A 3 -68.00 18.03 -41.36
CA ALA A 3 -67.08 18.26 -40.25
C ALA A 3 -67.63 19.35 -39.32
N THR A 4 -67.67 19.08 -38.01
CA THR A 4 -67.94 20.08 -36.96
C THR A 4 -66.65 20.35 -36.20
N ALA A 5 -66.15 21.58 -36.30
CA ALA A 5 -64.99 22.07 -35.56
C ALA A 5 -65.38 22.37 -34.10
N PRO A 6 -64.54 22.05 -33.10
CA PRO A 6 -64.75 22.50 -31.74
C PRO A 6 -64.33 23.95 -31.52
N ASP A 7 -65.12 24.59 -30.64
CA ASP A 7 -65.22 26.00 -30.27
C ASP A 7 -63.92 26.61 -29.65
N PRO A 8 -63.42 27.77 -30.13
CA PRO A 8 -62.21 28.42 -29.62
C PRO A 8 -62.41 29.35 -28.40
N ALA A 9 -63.57 29.36 -27.72
CA ALA A 9 -63.90 30.43 -26.76
C ALA A 9 -64.05 30.02 -25.28
N ALA A 10 -63.15 29.19 -24.74
CA ALA A 10 -63.05 28.97 -23.28
C ALA A 10 -61.78 29.63 -22.69
N LEU A 11 -61.90 30.94 -22.46
CA LEU A 11 -60.96 31.81 -21.76
C LEU A 11 -60.97 31.57 -20.24
N ALA A 12 -59.79 31.24 -19.70
CA ALA A 12 -59.24 31.64 -18.37
C ALA A 12 -59.90 31.05 -17.09
N PRO A 13 -59.23 31.01 -15.90
CA PRO A 13 -58.04 31.78 -15.50
C PRO A 13 -56.90 31.03 -14.77
N ALA A 14 -55.73 31.67 -14.83
CA ALA A 14 -54.74 31.83 -13.76
C ALA A 14 -54.46 30.64 -12.83
N ASN A 15 -53.49 29.80 -13.19
CA ASN A 15 -52.80 28.92 -12.25
C ASN A 15 -51.71 29.73 -11.50
N SER A 16 -52.14 30.66 -10.64
CA SER A 16 -51.30 31.32 -9.63
C SER A 16 -51.29 30.45 -8.37
N GLY A 17 -50.33 29.54 -8.31
CA GLY A 17 -50.24 28.56 -7.21
C GLY A 17 -48.80 28.26 -6.84
N ALA A 18 -48.18 29.18 -6.12
CA ALA A 18 -47.04 28.96 -5.23
C ALA A 18 -45.84 28.22 -5.83
N VAL A 19 -44.90 28.98 -6.39
CA VAL A 19 -43.48 28.60 -6.38
C VAL A 19 -43.07 28.49 -4.91
N ALA A 20 -43.12 27.28 -4.36
CA ALA A 20 -42.57 26.98 -3.05
C ALA A 20 -41.11 27.47 -3.05
N PRO A 21 -40.67 28.25 -2.05
CA PRO A 21 -39.29 28.68 -1.98
C PRO A 21 -38.44 27.43 -1.95
N ALA A 22 -37.62 27.25 -2.99
CA ALA A 22 -36.65 26.18 -3.08
C ALA A 22 -35.84 26.22 -1.78
N ALA A 23 -36.17 25.29 -0.88
CA ALA A 23 -35.52 25.16 0.41
C ALA A 23 -34.05 24.92 0.10
N ARG A 24 -33.28 26.00 0.17
CA ARG A 24 -31.86 26.04 -0.08
C ARG A 24 -31.27 25.06 0.92
N ARG A 25 -31.04 23.83 0.47
CA ARG A 25 -30.40 22.77 1.26
C ARG A 25 -29.02 23.31 1.60
N THR A 26 -28.94 24.00 2.73
CA THR A 26 -27.67 24.42 3.30
C THR A 26 -26.94 23.12 3.57
N HIS A 27 -25.93 22.85 2.75
CA HIS A 27 -25.10 21.67 2.83
C HIS A 27 -24.27 21.80 4.11
N ARG A 28 -24.87 21.52 5.27
CA ARG A 28 -24.15 21.51 6.54
C ARG A 28 -23.08 20.42 6.40
N PRO A 29 -21.77 20.75 6.46
CA PRO A 29 -20.74 19.72 6.47
C PRO A 29 -20.99 18.88 7.72
N ARG A 30 -21.37 17.62 7.52
CA ARG A 30 -21.52 16.64 8.61
C ARG A 30 -20.13 16.37 9.18
N LYS A 31 -19.73 17.16 10.18
CA LYS A 31 -18.59 16.85 11.06
C LYS A 31 -18.87 15.48 11.68
N GLY A 32 -17.97 14.52 11.49
CA GLY A 32 -18.07 13.18 12.10
C GLY A 32 -18.40 12.02 11.16
N ARG A 33 -18.45 12.19 9.83
CA ARG A 33 -18.42 11.01 8.93
C ARG A 33 -17.03 10.41 8.95
N LEU A 34 -16.93 9.12 9.28
CA LEU A 34 -15.71 8.33 9.13
C LEU A 34 -15.14 8.54 7.70
N PRO A 35 -13.81 8.61 7.55
CA PRO A 35 -13.18 8.77 6.25
C PRO A 35 -13.72 7.72 5.27
N GLY A 36 -14.01 8.16 4.05
CA GLY A 36 -14.53 7.27 3.01
C GLY A 36 -13.52 6.16 2.70
N ARG A 37 -14.03 5.02 2.17
CA ARG A 37 -13.21 3.88 1.72
C ARG A 37 -11.91 4.27 0.98
N PRO A 38 -11.94 5.15 -0.05
CA PRO A 38 -10.71 5.52 -0.76
C PRO A 38 -9.69 6.26 0.12
N THR A 39 -10.15 7.02 1.12
CA THR A 39 -9.28 7.72 2.08
C THR A 39 -8.60 6.72 3.03
N ARG A 40 -9.33 5.70 3.49
CA ARG A 40 -8.77 4.62 4.33
C ARG A 40 -7.72 3.82 3.56
N VAL A 41 -8.02 3.43 2.32
CA VAL A 41 -7.06 2.72 1.47
C VAL A 41 -5.83 3.59 1.18
N ALA A 42 -6.00 4.88 0.90
CA ALA A 42 -4.87 5.79 0.73
C ALA A 42 -3.98 5.86 1.97
N ALA A 43 -4.56 5.95 3.17
CA ALA A 43 -3.81 5.91 4.42
C ALA A 43 -3.05 4.59 4.59
N LEU A 44 -3.68 3.45 4.29
CA LEU A 44 -3.02 2.13 4.34
C LEU A 44 -1.87 2.02 3.35
N ILE A 45 -2.02 2.55 2.13
CA ILE A 45 -0.95 2.58 1.13
C ILE A 45 0.23 3.41 1.67
N ILE A 46 -0.03 4.60 2.22
CA ILE A 46 1.04 5.44 2.81
C ILE A 46 1.75 4.68 3.94
N THR A 47 1.01 4.00 4.81
CA THR A 47 1.59 3.16 5.86
C THR A 47 2.46 2.05 5.28
N ILE A 48 1.99 1.34 4.26
CA ILE A 48 2.76 0.28 3.58
C ILE A 48 4.07 0.85 3.01
N LEU A 49 4.00 1.99 2.32
CA LEU A 49 5.19 2.65 1.76
C LEU A 49 6.20 3.02 2.86
N PHE A 50 5.72 3.60 3.97
CA PHE A 50 6.58 3.98 5.08
C PHE A 50 7.25 2.75 5.73
N VAL A 51 6.49 1.68 5.97
CA VAL A 51 7.03 0.43 6.52
C VAL A 51 7.98 -0.25 5.53
N SER A 52 7.73 -0.17 4.21
CA SER A 52 8.65 -0.67 3.18
C SER A 52 9.99 0.06 3.19
N VAL A 53 10.02 1.37 3.47
CA VAL A 53 11.26 2.12 3.60
C VAL A 53 12.04 1.67 4.85
N ALA A 54 11.36 1.49 5.98
CA ALA A 54 12.00 0.96 7.20
C ALA A 54 12.58 -0.45 6.97
N ASP A 55 11.82 -1.32 6.29
CA ASP A 55 12.26 -2.66 5.89
C ASP A 55 13.47 -2.64 4.92
N LEU A 56 13.52 -1.67 3.99
CA LEU A 56 14.69 -1.44 3.14
C LEU A 56 15.91 -1.03 3.96
N ILE A 57 15.77 -0.09 4.89
CA ILE A 57 16.86 0.36 5.76
C ILE A 57 17.42 -0.83 6.55
N LEU A 58 16.56 -1.62 7.19
CA LEU A 58 16.97 -2.81 7.94
C LEU A 58 17.72 -3.82 7.07
N THR A 59 17.20 -4.09 5.87
CA THR A 59 17.84 -5.01 4.92
C THR A 59 19.23 -4.52 4.52
N LEU A 60 19.39 -3.22 4.21
CA LEU A 60 20.69 -2.66 3.85
C LEU A 60 21.66 -2.69 5.02
N THR A 61 21.23 -2.30 6.22
CA THR A 61 22.06 -2.35 7.42
C THR A 61 22.60 -3.76 7.64
N PHE A 62 21.77 -4.80 7.53
CA PHE A 62 22.23 -6.18 7.70
C PHE A 62 23.13 -6.63 6.54
N LEU A 63 22.79 -6.33 5.29
CA LEU A 63 23.59 -6.74 4.13
C LEU A 63 25.00 -6.12 4.11
N THR A 64 25.16 -4.88 4.58
CA THR A 64 26.46 -4.17 4.54
C THR A 64 27.28 -4.27 5.81
N SER A 65 26.71 -4.80 6.92
CA SER A 65 27.44 -4.94 8.19
C SER A 65 27.80 -6.39 8.50
N VAL A 66 26.80 -7.22 8.79
CA VAL A 66 27.00 -8.59 9.28
C VAL A 66 26.81 -9.63 8.17
N GLY A 67 26.06 -9.29 7.12
CA GLY A 67 25.47 -10.24 6.19
C GLY A 67 24.19 -10.87 6.75
N MET A 68 23.42 -11.50 5.88
CA MET A 68 22.18 -12.18 6.25
C MET A 68 21.98 -13.49 5.47
N ALA A 69 21.32 -14.45 6.11
CA ALA A 69 20.89 -15.68 5.46
C ALA A 69 19.60 -15.42 4.67
N GLU A 70 19.67 -15.49 3.34
CA GLU A 70 18.54 -15.24 2.46
C GLU A 70 18.01 -16.55 1.86
N ALA A 71 16.76 -16.88 2.20
CA ALA A 71 16.08 -18.06 1.67
C ALA A 71 15.40 -17.78 0.33
N ASN A 72 15.13 -16.53 0.00
CA ASN A 72 14.48 -16.14 -1.25
C ASN A 72 15.49 -16.16 -2.42
N PRO A 73 15.35 -17.10 -3.39
CA PRO A 73 16.29 -17.20 -4.50
C PRO A 73 16.30 -15.94 -5.39
N LEU A 74 15.18 -15.23 -5.51
CA LEU A 74 15.13 -13.97 -6.27
C LEU A 74 15.92 -12.87 -5.57
N ALA A 75 15.78 -12.75 -4.24
CA ALA A 75 16.54 -11.77 -3.47
C ALA A 75 18.04 -12.05 -3.57
N ARG A 76 18.45 -13.33 -3.52
CA ARG A 76 19.84 -13.73 -3.76
C ARG A 76 20.36 -13.31 -5.14
N MET A 77 19.56 -13.46 -6.20
CA MET A 77 19.97 -13.01 -7.53
C MET A 77 20.20 -11.50 -7.58
N VAL A 78 19.36 -10.72 -6.90
CA VAL A 78 19.52 -9.27 -6.80
C VAL A 78 20.78 -8.93 -5.99
N PHE A 79 21.00 -9.60 -4.86
CA PHE A 79 22.19 -9.38 -4.02
C PHE A 79 23.49 -9.84 -4.70
N ALA A 80 23.44 -10.83 -5.59
CA ALA A 80 24.59 -11.27 -6.38
C ALA A 80 25.15 -10.18 -7.32
N SER A 81 24.39 -9.11 -7.57
CA SER A 81 24.90 -7.92 -8.27
C SER A 81 25.92 -7.12 -7.45
N ASN A 82 26.09 -7.44 -6.16
CA ASN A 82 26.98 -6.78 -5.20
C ASN A 82 26.87 -5.25 -5.21
N SER A 83 25.66 -4.72 -5.43
CA SER A 83 25.40 -3.29 -5.56
C SER A 83 24.19 -2.89 -4.72
N VAL A 84 24.43 -1.99 -3.75
CA VAL A 84 23.39 -1.38 -2.91
C VAL A 84 22.32 -0.71 -3.77
N GLY A 85 22.73 -0.04 -4.86
CA GLY A 85 21.82 0.63 -5.78
C GLY A 85 20.83 -0.32 -6.44
N THR A 86 21.28 -1.51 -6.87
CA THR A 86 20.40 -2.52 -7.48
C THR A 86 19.35 -3.03 -6.48
N VAL A 87 19.74 -3.24 -5.22
CA VAL A 87 18.82 -3.67 -4.14
C VAL A 87 17.76 -2.62 -3.88
N VAL A 88 18.17 -1.36 -3.74
CA VAL A 88 17.27 -0.22 -3.54
C VAL A 88 16.29 -0.11 -4.71
N ALA A 89 16.79 -0.10 -5.94
CA ALA A 89 15.97 0.03 -7.14
C ALA A 89 14.94 -1.11 -7.26
N PHE A 90 15.35 -2.36 -7.02
CA PHE A 90 14.46 -3.51 -7.06
C PHE A 90 13.34 -3.41 -6.01
N LYS A 91 13.69 -3.06 -4.77
CA LYS A 91 12.72 -2.96 -3.67
C LYS A 91 11.74 -1.80 -3.88
N LEU A 92 12.24 -0.63 -4.33
CA LEU A 92 11.40 0.51 -4.68
C LEU A 92 10.46 0.20 -5.85
N ALA A 93 10.94 -0.49 -6.89
CA ALA A 93 10.11 -0.87 -8.02
C ALA A 93 8.96 -1.80 -7.59
N LEU A 94 9.25 -2.81 -6.78
CA LEU A 94 8.23 -3.74 -6.30
C LEU A 94 7.19 -3.03 -5.42
N THR A 95 7.65 -2.23 -4.45
CA THR A 95 6.77 -1.46 -3.57
C THR A 95 5.91 -0.45 -4.35
N ALA A 96 6.47 0.23 -5.35
CA ALA A 96 5.73 1.17 -6.19
C ALA A 96 4.66 0.47 -7.03
N VAL A 97 4.98 -0.69 -7.63
CA VAL A 97 4.02 -1.49 -8.40
C VAL A 97 2.89 -1.99 -7.50
N SER A 98 3.19 -2.52 -6.32
CA SER A 98 2.17 -2.93 -5.34
C SER A 98 1.29 -1.75 -4.91
N GLY A 99 1.88 -0.59 -4.62
CA GLY A 99 1.15 0.62 -4.26
C GLY A 99 0.23 1.10 -5.39
N LEU A 100 0.68 1.03 -6.64
CA LEU A 100 -0.11 1.39 -7.82
C LEU A 100 -1.34 0.47 -7.97
N PHE A 101 -1.17 -0.85 -7.83
CA PHE A 101 -2.29 -1.79 -7.89
C PHE A 101 -3.34 -1.52 -6.81
N LEU A 102 -2.91 -1.29 -5.56
CA LEU A 102 -3.81 -0.92 -4.47
C LEU A 102 -4.50 0.43 -4.72
N TRP A 103 -3.76 1.40 -5.28
CA TRP A 103 -4.31 2.71 -5.61
C TRP A 103 -5.41 2.61 -6.68
N VAL A 104 -5.20 1.82 -7.74
CA VAL A 104 -6.22 1.59 -8.78
C VAL A 104 -7.44 0.88 -8.18
N ALA A 105 -7.22 -0.09 -7.29
CA ALA A 105 -8.28 -0.84 -6.63
C ALA A 105 -8.98 -0.09 -5.47
N ARG A 106 -8.55 1.12 -5.10
CA ARG A 106 -8.98 1.83 -3.86
C ARG A 106 -10.47 2.10 -3.70
N ARG A 107 -11.26 1.98 -4.77
CA ARG A 107 -12.72 2.19 -4.76
C ARG A 107 -13.51 0.89 -4.59
N THR A 108 -12.86 -0.27 -4.60
CA THR A 108 -13.51 -1.58 -4.47
C THR A 108 -13.34 -2.14 -3.06
N SER A 109 -14.28 -2.97 -2.61
CA SER A 109 -14.13 -3.69 -1.32
C SER A 109 -12.91 -4.61 -1.33
N VAL A 110 -12.57 -5.19 -2.49
CA VAL A 110 -11.40 -6.05 -2.66
C VAL A 110 -10.10 -5.26 -2.46
N GLY A 111 -10.02 -4.02 -2.97
CA GLY A 111 -8.86 -3.15 -2.75
C GLY A 111 -8.68 -2.77 -1.28
N GLU A 112 -9.79 -2.58 -0.54
CA GLU A 112 -9.73 -2.35 0.91
C GLU A 112 -9.20 -3.57 1.66
N CYS A 113 -9.69 -4.78 1.35
CA CYS A 113 -9.15 -6.02 1.91
C CYS A 113 -7.67 -6.21 1.55
N GLY A 114 -7.28 -5.96 0.30
CA GLY A 114 -5.90 -6.06 -0.15
C GLY A 114 -4.96 -5.08 0.56
N ALA A 115 -5.40 -3.85 0.79
CA ALA A 115 -4.61 -2.85 1.52
C ALA A 115 -4.45 -3.21 3.01
N TRP A 116 -5.50 -3.74 3.64
CA TRP A 116 -5.39 -4.27 5.01
C TRP A 116 -4.45 -5.46 5.10
N ALA A 117 -4.59 -6.44 4.20
CA ALA A 117 -3.71 -7.59 4.14
C ALA A 117 -2.26 -7.19 3.92
N GLY A 118 -2.00 -6.26 2.99
CA GLY A 118 -0.67 -5.71 2.76
C GLY A 118 -0.09 -5.01 3.98
N ALA A 119 -0.86 -4.16 4.66
CA ALA A 119 -0.40 -3.49 5.87
C ALA A 119 -0.08 -4.47 7.01
N LEU A 120 -0.93 -5.48 7.22
CA LEU A 120 -0.71 -6.53 8.21
C LEU A 120 0.50 -7.39 7.87
N LEU A 121 0.71 -7.72 6.59
CA LEU A 121 1.88 -8.47 6.14
C LEU A 121 3.17 -7.69 6.41
N MET A 122 3.19 -6.39 6.10
CA MET A 122 4.35 -5.54 6.39
C MET A 122 4.63 -5.42 7.88
N LEU A 123 3.59 -5.29 8.71
CA LEU A 123 3.74 -5.27 10.16
C LEU A 123 4.27 -6.60 10.70
N TRP A 124 3.74 -7.72 10.20
CA TRP A 124 4.21 -9.05 10.57
C TRP A 124 5.68 -9.27 10.18
N LEU A 125 6.10 -8.82 9.00
CA LEU A 125 7.50 -8.84 8.57
C LEU A 125 8.39 -8.04 9.51
N LEU A 126 7.94 -6.87 9.98
CA LEU A 126 8.71 -6.07 10.95
C LEU A 126 8.89 -6.80 12.29
N VAL A 127 7.86 -7.49 12.77
CA VAL A 127 7.96 -8.35 13.96
C VAL A 127 8.92 -9.52 13.71
N ARG A 128 8.88 -10.10 12.51
CA ARG A 128 9.80 -11.19 12.13
C ARG A 128 11.24 -10.70 12.11
N TRP A 129 11.49 -9.49 11.64
CA TRP A 129 12.80 -8.83 11.70
C TRP A 129 13.30 -8.68 13.13
N TYR A 130 12.45 -8.24 14.06
CA TYR A 130 12.84 -8.16 15.47
C TYR A 130 13.32 -9.51 16.02
N ALA A 131 12.58 -10.58 15.76
CA ALA A 131 12.98 -11.93 16.15
C ALA A 131 14.26 -12.41 15.45
N TYR A 132 14.47 -12.01 14.19
CA TYR A 132 15.69 -12.33 13.46
C TYR A 132 16.92 -11.63 14.05
N ILE A 133 16.79 -10.35 14.39
CA ILE A 133 17.86 -9.55 15.01
C ILE A 133 18.27 -10.20 16.34
N ASP A 134 17.31 -10.56 17.18
CA ASP A 134 17.55 -11.23 18.47
C ASP A 134 18.33 -12.54 18.31
N GLN A 135 17.99 -13.34 17.28
CA GLN A 135 18.70 -14.58 16.95
C GLN A 135 20.06 -14.35 16.28
N SER A 136 20.23 -13.24 15.56
CA SER A 136 21.44 -12.97 14.78
C SER A 136 22.70 -12.83 15.63
N HIS A 137 22.58 -12.29 16.86
CA HIS A 137 23.69 -12.13 17.80
C HIS A 137 24.32 -13.47 18.21
N VAL A 138 23.54 -14.55 18.21
CA VAL A 138 24.04 -15.90 18.49
C VAL A 138 24.93 -16.39 17.34
N PHE A 139 24.59 -16.06 16.08
CA PHE A 139 25.36 -16.46 14.91
C PHE A 139 26.62 -15.63 14.70
N THR A 140 26.62 -14.34 15.03
CA THR A 140 27.81 -13.48 14.90
C THR A 140 28.97 -13.96 15.77
N THR A 141 28.67 -14.53 16.93
CA THR A 141 29.68 -15.09 17.85
C THR A 141 30.35 -16.35 17.26
N VAL A 142 29.59 -17.15 16.52
CA VAL A 142 30.07 -18.37 15.84
C VAL A 142 30.81 -18.03 14.53
N LEU A 143 30.39 -16.97 13.81
CA LEU A 143 31.04 -16.53 12.57
C LEU A 143 32.38 -15.80 12.80
N ASN A 144 32.63 -15.26 14.00
CA ASN A 144 33.91 -14.64 14.35
C ASN A 144 34.96 -15.64 14.85
N ASP A 145 34.63 -16.94 14.88
CA ASP A 145 35.60 -18.00 15.16
C ASP A 145 36.45 -18.22 13.90
N PRO A 146 37.79 -18.04 13.92
CA PRO A 146 38.68 -18.16 12.75
C PRO A 146 38.77 -19.58 12.16
N ALA A 147 37.95 -20.52 12.63
CA ALA A 147 37.85 -21.86 12.07
C ALA A 147 37.29 -21.82 10.63
N PRO A 148 37.75 -22.71 9.73
CA PRO A 148 37.48 -22.66 8.29
C PRO A 148 36.07 -23.15 7.91
N TYR A 149 35.03 -22.64 8.55
CA TYR A 149 33.62 -22.98 8.27
C TYR A 149 32.93 -22.03 7.28
N HIS A 150 33.64 -21.04 6.74
CA HIS A 150 33.09 -19.93 5.96
C HIS A 150 32.56 -20.26 4.54
N HIS A 151 32.39 -21.53 4.15
CA HIS A 151 32.06 -21.88 2.76
C HIS A 151 30.86 -22.80 2.52
N THR A 152 30.18 -23.30 3.56
CA THR A 152 29.18 -24.37 3.33
C THR A 152 27.74 -23.92 3.20
N ASP A 153 27.35 -22.72 3.66
CA ASP A 153 25.96 -22.26 3.48
C ASP A 153 25.82 -21.22 2.37
N SER A 154 25.50 -21.71 1.16
CA SER A 154 25.21 -20.91 -0.05
C SER A 154 24.06 -19.89 0.07
N ARG A 155 23.41 -19.83 1.25
CA ARG A 155 22.33 -18.88 1.58
C ARG A 155 22.85 -17.59 2.24
N TRP A 156 24.08 -17.59 2.75
CA TRP A 156 24.65 -16.39 3.36
C TRP A 156 25.03 -15.37 2.28
N VAL A 157 24.56 -14.13 2.43
CA VAL A 157 24.86 -13.06 1.50
C VAL A 157 25.26 -11.79 2.26
N ALA A 158 26.33 -11.15 1.79
CA ALA A 158 26.80 -9.85 2.26
C ALA A 158 27.23 -9.03 1.04
N ILE A 159 27.04 -7.71 1.12
CA ILE A 159 27.56 -6.77 0.13
C ILE A 159 28.79 -6.13 0.75
N VAL A 160 29.95 -6.43 0.20
CA VAL A 160 31.23 -5.83 0.60
C VAL A 160 31.52 -4.71 -0.40
N GLU A 161 31.47 -3.46 0.07
CA GLU A 161 32.03 -2.29 -0.64
C GLU A 161 33.47 -2.05 -0.21
#